data_AF-A0A443RN04-F1
#
_entry.id   AF-A0A443RN04-F1
#
_cell.length_a   1.000
_cell.length_b   1.000
_cell.length_c   1.000
_cell.angle_alpha   90.00
_cell.angle_beta   90.00
_cell.angle_gamma   90.00
#
_symmetry.space_group_name_H-M   'P 1'
#
loop_
_entity.id
_entity.type
_entity.pdbx_description
1 polymer ?
#
loop_
_entity_poly.entity_id
_entity_poly.type
_entity_poly.pdbx_seq_one_letter_code
_entity_poly.pdbx_strand_id
1 'polypeptide(L)' 'MRHIESKTCIRFKKRTNEKKYVRIFKGNGCKSHVGRVVFKQELSLGEGCESIGII' A
#
# COMPACT_ATOMS: atom_id res chain seq x y z
N MET A 1 -0.19 1.49 8.57
CA MET A 1 1.06 2.25 8.34
C MET A 1 1.89 2.42 9.60
N ARG A 2 1.41 3.12 10.65
CA ARG A 2 2.17 3.33 11.91
C ARG A 2 2.80 2.07 12.51
N HIS A 3 2.10 0.93 12.45
CA HIS A 3 2.62 -0.36 12.93
C HIS A 3 3.97 -0.72 12.29
N ILE A 4 4.07 -0.63 10.97
CA ILE A 4 5.31 -0.90 10.21
C ILE A 4 6.36 0.17 10.50
N GLU A 5 5.97 1.45 10.57
CA GLU A 5 6.89 2.56 10.84
C GLU A 5 7.55 2.45 12.22
N SER A 6 6.82 1.96 13.22
CA SER A 6 7.33 1.78 14.58
C SER A 6 8.36 0.65 14.73
N LYS A 7 8.39 -0.31 13.79
CA LYS A 7 9.18 -1.54 13.89
C LYS A 7 10.30 -1.64 12.85
N THR A 8 10.29 -0.78 11.85
CA THR A 8 11.18 -0.83 10.70
C THR A 8 11.69 0.56 10.34
N CYS A 9 12.59 0.65 9.37
CA CYS A 9 12.99 1.92 8.77
C CYS A 9 12.05 2.41 7.65
N ILE A 10 11.00 1.66 7.31
CA ILE A 10 10.04 2.03 6.26
C ILE A 10 9.19 3.21 6.73
N ARG A 11 8.98 4.21 5.86
CA ARG A 11 8.18 5.41 6.13
C ARG A 11 7.16 5.64 5.02
N PHE A 12 5.92 5.92 5.40
CA PHE A 12 4.83 6.21 4.46
C PHE A 12 4.56 7.70 4.45
N LYS A 13 4.66 8.32 3.28
CA LYS A 13 4.28 9.72 3.06
C LYS A 13 3.17 9.80 2.02
N LYS A 14 2.26 10.77 2.19
CA LYS A 14 1.27 11.09 1.15
C LYS A 14 2.04 11.56 -0.09
N ARG A 15 1.69 10.98 -1.24
CA ARG A 15 2.28 11.33 -2.53
C ARG A 15 2.02 12.81 -2.82
N THR A 16 3.02 13.49 -3.35
CA THR A 16 2.90 14.83 -3.95
C THR A 16 3.06 14.73 -5.46
N ASN A 17 4.25 14.37 -5.94
CA ASN A 17 4.61 14.29 -7.36
C ASN A 17 5.48 13.07 -7.72
N GLU A 18 5.67 12.13 -6.79
CA GLU A 18 6.55 10.99 -7.01
C GLU A 18 6.05 10.13 -8.19
N LYS A 19 6.98 9.73 -9.07
CA LYS A 19 6.69 8.89 -10.25
C LYS A 19 6.29 7.46 -9.87
N LYS A 20 6.91 6.93 -8.81
CA LYS A 20 6.68 5.57 -8.29
C LYS A 20 6.00 5.67 -6.93
N TYR A 21 4.80 5.14 -6.82
CA TYR A 21 3.98 5.25 -5.62
C TYR A 21 2.95 4.14 -5.58
N VAL A 22 2.45 3.84 -4.38
CA VAL A 22 1.34 2.93 -4.18
C VAL A 22 0.03 3.71 -4.19
N ARG A 23 -0.92 3.30 -5.01
CA ARG A 23 -2.31 3.77 -5.00
C ARG A 23 -3.16 2.70 -4.33
N ILE A 24 -3.60 3.01 -3.11
CA ILE A 24 -4.57 2.21 -2.37
C ILE A 24 -5.97 2.58 -2.88
N PHE A 25 -6.77 1.57 -3.23
CA PHE A 25 -8.14 1.75 -3.69
C PHE A 25 -9.00 0.56 -3.29
N LYS A 26 -10.32 0.77 -3.24
CA LYS A 26 -11.29 -0.30 -3.01
C LYS A 26 -11.54 -1.05 -4.32
N GLY A 27 -10.91 -2.21 -4.47
CA GLY A 27 -11.05 -3.09 -5.63
C GLY A 27 -11.56 -4.48 -5.23
N ASN A 28 -11.40 -5.46 -6.11
CA ASN A 28 -11.79 -6.84 -5.82
C ASN A 28 -10.68 -7.57 -5.06
N GLY A 29 -10.98 -7.98 -3.83
CA GLY A 29 -10.09 -8.73 -2.94
C GLY A 29 -8.88 -7.94 -2.43
N CYS A 30 -8.02 -8.64 -1.69
CA CYS A 30 -6.80 -8.09 -1.08
C CYS A 30 -5.60 -8.50 -1.92
N LYS A 31 -5.01 -7.56 -2.68
CA LYS A 31 -3.87 -7.89 -3.58
C LYS A 31 -2.95 -6.71 -3.85
N SER A 32 -1.68 -7.02 -4.05
CA SER A 32 -0.62 -6.09 -4.45
C SER A 32 0.41 -6.81 -5.32
N HIS A 33 1.14 -6.04 -6.13
CA HIS A 33 2.41 -6.51 -6.69
C HIS A 33 3.46 -6.68 -5.58
N VAL A 34 4.39 -7.61 -5.79
CA VAL A 34 5.56 -7.81 -4.93
C VAL A 34 6.69 -6.91 -5.41
N GLY A 35 7.33 -6.20 -4.48
CA GLY A 35 8.42 -5.26 -4.78
C GLY A 35 7.93 -3.92 -5.34
N ARG A 36 8.85 -3.16 -5.94
CA ARG A 36 8.61 -1.82 -6.47
C ARG A 36 8.46 -1.83 -7.99
N VAL A 37 7.29 -1.44 -8.49
CA VAL A 37 7.03 -1.33 -9.94
C VAL A 37 7.50 0.01 -10.54
N VAL A 38 7.45 0.12 -11.87
CA VAL A 38 8.03 1.24 -12.65
C VAL A 38 7.27 2.57 -12.49
N PHE A 39 5.96 2.51 -12.25
CA PHE A 39 5.06 3.67 -12.15
C PHE A 39 4.14 3.59 -10.92
N LYS A 40 2.86 3.90 -11.09
CA LYS A 40 1.78 3.66 -10.12
C LYS A 40 1.66 2.16 -9.86
N GLN A 41 1.78 1.76 -8.60
CA GLN A 41 1.45 0.42 -8.13
C GLN A 41 0.03 0.41 -7.57
N GLU A 42 -0.80 -0.50 -8.03
CA GLU A 42 -2.15 -0.66 -7.49
C GLU A 42 -2.14 -1.65 -6.31
N LEU A 43 -2.74 -1.22 -5.21
CA LEU A 43 -2.96 -2.05 -4.02
C LEU A 43 -4.47 -2.04 -3.75
N SER A 44 -5.09 -3.19 -3.96
CA SER A 44 -6.52 -3.40 -3.76
C SER A 44 -6.77 -3.80 -2.32
N LEU A 45 -7.55 -3.00 -1.61
CA LEU A 45 -8.17 -3.36 -0.33
C LEU A 45 -9.68 -3.38 -0.56
N GLY A 46 -10.17 -4.52 -1.02
CA GLY A 46 -11.60 -4.77 -1.17
C GLY A 46 -12.33 -4.97 0.15
N GLU A 47 -13.59 -5.37 0.06
CA GLU A 47 -14.38 -5.79 1.22
C GLU A 47 -13.72 -6.97 1.93
N GLY A 48 -13.62 -6.88 3.27
CA GLY A 48 -12.97 -7.89 4.10
C GLY A 48 -11.46 -7.70 4.29
N CYS A 49 -10.85 -6.70 3.65
CA CYS A 49 -9.41 -6.41 3.73
C CYS A 49 -9.04 -5.36 4.79
N GLU A 50 -9.97 -4.97 5.67
CA GLU A 50 -9.81 -3.83 6.60
C GLU A 50 -8.94 -4.16 7.83
N SER A 51 -8.64 -5.44 8.05
CA SER A 51 -7.88 -5.91 9.20
C SER A 51 -6.40 -5.57 9.09
N ILE A 52 -5.76 -5.13 10.19
CA ILE A 52 -4.32 -4.78 10.23
C ILE A 52 -3.42 -5.97 9.82
N GLY A 53 -3.82 -7.21 10.08
CA GLY A 53 -3.05 -8.38 9.64
C GLY A 53 -3.03 -8.59 8.13
N ILE A 54 -3.99 -8.01 7.41
CA ILE A 54 -4.11 -8.05 5.95
C ILE A 54 -3.40 -6.85 5.29
N ILE A 55 -3.37 -5.70 5.97
CA ILE A 55 -2.84 -4.41 5.47
C ILE A 55 -1.37 -4.19 5.87
#